data_AF-A0A840A6Z8-F1
#
_entry.id   AF-A0A840A6Z8-F1
#
_cell.length_a   1.000
_cell.length_b   1.000
_cell.length_c   1.000
_cell.angle_alpha   90.00
_cell.angle_beta   90.00
_cell.angle_gamma   90.00
#
_symmetry.space_group_name_H-M   'P 1'
#
loop_
_entity.id
_entity.type
_entity.pdbx_description
1 polymer ?
#
loop_
_entity_poly.entity_id
_entity_poly.type
_entity_poly.pdbx_seq_one_letter_code
_entity_poly.pdbx_strand_id
1 'polypeptide(L)'
;MKAEPRTARVQVYLTDPKLVSALNREARQCRLPLSQAAGRAIARGLLRTSQPDADDRLLHLDRSLRDHMRSTARDVQIIQELVVELARAFFLRLPDAVIDNDPTVQAAVERRIELLLHATASRIASGRAVRHQDDAPVHPSAR
;
A
#
# COMPACT_ATOMS: atom_id res chain seq x y z
N MET A 1 -18.61 -1.56 -34.18
CA MET A 1 -19.26 -0.27 -34.40
C MET A 1 -18.64 0.77 -33.48
N LYS A 2 -17.91 1.77 -34.00
CA LYS A 2 -17.43 2.88 -33.17
C LYS A 2 -18.64 3.75 -32.79
N ALA A 3 -18.90 3.89 -31.50
CA ALA A 3 -19.94 4.79 -31.02
C ALA A 3 -19.54 6.24 -31.35
N GLU A 4 -20.33 6.87 -32.23
CA GLU A 4 -20.16 8.28 -32.56
C GLU A 4 -20.43 9.10 -31.29
N PRO A 5 -19.57 10.06 -30.91
CA PRO A 5 -19.77 10.83 -29.70
C PRO A 5 -21.04 11.66 -29.85
N ARG A 6 -22.13 11.24 -29.19
CA ARG A 6 -23.38 12.01 -29.10
C ARG A 6 -23.06 13.33 -28.41
N THR A 7 -23.07 14.41 -29.18
CA THR A 7 -22.90 15.77 -28.64
C THR A 7 -24.18 16.17 -27.91
N ALA A 8 -24.12 16.24 -26.59
CA ALA A 8 -25.21 16.75 -25.77
C ALA A 8 -25.12 18.28 -25.65
N ARG A 9 -26.22 19.00 -25.93
CA ARG A 9 -26.32 20.43 -25.66
C ARG A 9 -26.76 20.63 -24.21
N VAL A 10 -25.99 21.39 -23.45
CA VAL A 10 -26.25 21.68 -22.03
C VAL A 10 -26.36 23.19 -21.85
N GLN A 11 -27.46 23.64 -21.24
CA GLN A 11 -27.66 25.03 -20.86
C GLN A 11 -27.37 25.18 -19.36
N VAL A 12 -26.52 26.15 -19.00
CA VAL A 12 -26.11 26.39 -17.61
C VAL A 12 -26.48 27.82 -17.24
N TYR A 13 -27.22 27.96 -16.14
CA TYR A 13 -27.54 29.27 -15.57
C TYR A 13 -26.48 29.63 -14.53
N LEU A 14 -25.74 30.71 -14.78
CA LEU A 14 -24.74 31.24 -13.86
C LEU A 14 -25.38 32.36 -13.04
N THR A 15 -25.51 32.16 -11.73
CA THR A 15 -26.10 33.14 -10.81
C THR A 15 -25.07 34.13 -10.25
N ASP A 16 -23.78 33.77 -10.22
CA ASP A 16 -22.71 34.64 -9.72
C ASP A 16 -22.09 35.50 -10.85
N PRO A 17 -22.17 36.85 -10.76
CA PRO A 17 -21.57 37.74 -11.76
C PRO A 17 -20.04 37.64 -11.83
N LYS A 18 -19.36 37.19 -10.77
CA LYS A 18 -17.91 36.98 -10.76
C LYS A 18 -17.50 35.83 -11.66
N LEU A 19 -18.28 34.73 -11.68
CA LEU A 19 -18.05 33.60 -12.57
C LEU A 19 -18.22 33.99 -14.03
N VAL A 20 -19.27 34.76 -14.36
CA VAL A 20 -19.50 35.28 -15.71
C VAL A 20 -18.31 36.14 -16.18
N SER A 21 -17.80 37.00 -15.30
CA SER A 21 -16.65 37.85 -15.59
C SER A 21 -15.36 37.04 -15.80
N ALA A 22 -15.12 36.03 -14.96
CA ALA A 22 -13.98 35.13 -15.08
C ALA A 22 -14.01 34.32 -16.39
N LEU A 23 -15.19 33.79 -16.76
CA LEU A 23 -15.37 33.02 -17.99
C LEU A 23 -15.12 33.87 -19.24
N ASN A 24 -15.62 35.10 -19.25
CA ASN A 24 -15.38 36.05 -20.34
C ASN A 24 -13.90 36.44 -20.45
N ARG A 25 -13.21 36.64 -19.32
CA ARG A 25 -11.77 36.89 -19.30
C ARG A 25 -11.00 35.71 -19.88
N GLU A 26 -11.37 34.49 -19.50
CA GLU A 26 -10.75 33.27 -20.00
C GLU A 26 -10.96 33.10 -21.51
N ALA A 27 -12.18 33.31 -22.01
CA ALA A 27 -12.49 33.27 -23.44
C ALA A 27 -11.62 34.25 -24.25
N ARG A 28 -11.44 35.48 -23.73
CA ARG A 28 -10.58 36.51 -24.36
C ARG A 28 -9.10 36.13 -24.33
N GLN A 29 -8.59 35.65 -23.20
CA GLN A 29 -7.19 35.27 -23.03
C GLN A 29 -6.81 34.10 -23.96
N CYS A 30 -7.69 33.11 -24.09
CA CYS A 30 -7.46 31.95 -24.92
C CYS A 30 -7.86 32.13 -26.39
N ARG A 31 -8.49 33.27 -26.76
CA ARG A 31 -9.08 33.53 -28.09
C ARG A 31 -10.05 32.43 -28.53
N LEU A 32 -10.89 31.97 -27.60
CA LEU A 32 -11.87 30.91 -27.83
C LEU A 32 -13.30 31.44 -27.67
N PRO A 33 -14.31 30.84 -28.33
CA PRO A 33 -15.71 31.15 -28.06
C PRO A 33 -16.05 30.80 -26.61
N LEU A 34 -16.96 31.58 -26.01
CA LEU A 34 -17.36 31.44 -24.61
C LEU A 34 -17.84 30.02 -24.27
N SER A 35 -18.56 29.37 -25.18
CA SER A 35 -19.03 27.99 -25.03
C SER A 35 -17.89 26.97 -24.90
N GLN A 36 -16.80 27.17 -25.64
CA GLN A 36 -15.63 26.28 -25.57
C GLN A 36 -14.78 26.56 -24.33
N ALA A 37 -14.65 27.83 -23.93
CA ALA A 37 -14.03 28.19 -22.66
C ALA A 37 -14.81 27.60 -21.47
N ALA A 38 -16.15 27.66 -21.51
CA ALA A 38 -17.03 27.04 -20.53
C ALA A 38 -16.83 25.52 -20.47
N GLY A 39 -16.82 24.85 -21.62
CA GLY A 39 -16.59 23.40 -21.71
C GLY A 39 -15.24 23.00 -21.11
N ARG A 40 -14.17 23.78 -21.35
CA ARG A 40 -12.85 23.55 -20.74
C ARG A 40 -12.85 23.76 -19.23
N ALA A 41 -13.50 24.82 -18.74
CA ALA A 41 -13.60 25.09 -17.31
C ALA A 41 -14.36 23.96 -16.59
N ILE A 42 -15.48 23.51 -17.16
CA ILE A 42 -16.28 22.38 -16.66
C ILE A 42 -15.47 21.10 -16.69
N ALA A 43 -14.81 20.78 -17.80
CA ALA A 43 -13.98 19.58 -17.92
C ALA A 43 -12.85 19.57 -16.87
N ARG A 44 -12.17 20.70 -16.64
CA ARG A 44 -11.15 20.80 -15.58
C ARG A 44 -11.74 20.65 -14.18
N GLY A 45 -12.92 21.19 -13.93
CA GLY A 45 -13.65 21.01 -12.67
C GLY A 45 -13.98 19.53 -12.45
N LEU A 46 -14.63 18.90 -13.42
CA LEU A 46 -15.01 17.49 -13.37
C LEU A 46 -13.80 16.55 -13.25
N LEU A 47 -12.70 16.82 -13.96
CA LEU A 47 -11.48 16.03 -13.84
C LEU A 47 -10.81 16.18 -12.45
N ARG A 48 -10.90 17.37 -11.83
CA ARG A 48 -10.44 17.58 -10.46
C ARG A 48 -11.34 16.89 -9.43
N THR A 49 -12.65 16.90 -9.64
CA THR A 49 -13.63 16.29 -8.72
C THR A 49 -13.78 14.78 -8.92
N SER A 50 -13.41 14.24 -10.08
CA SER A 50 -13.43 12.79 -10.38
C SER A 50 -12.29 12.01 -9.72
N GLN A 51 -11.43 12.67 -8.95
CA GLN A 51 -10.60 11.98 -7.98
C GLN A 51 -11.50 11.42 -6.88
N PRO A 52 -11.34 10.14 -6.46
CA PRO A 52 -12.23 9.52 -5.48
C PRO A 52 -12.37 10.41 -4.25
N ASP A 53 -13.60 10.51 -3.74
CA ASP A 53 -14.02 11.43 -2.67
C ASP A 53 -13.02 11.37 -1.51
N ALA A 54 -12.78 12.51 -0.86
CA ALA A 54 -11.79 12.59 0.22
C ALA A 54 -12.05 11.54 1.32
N ASP A 55 -13.32 11.25 1.59
CA ASP A 55 -13.76 10.24 2.54
C ASP A 55 -13.42 8.82 2.09
N ASP A 56 -13.52 8.51 0.79
CA ASP A 56 -13.13 7.19 0.25
C ASP A 56 -11.63 6.96 0.38
N ARG A 57 -10.82 8.01 0.22
CA ARG A 57 -9.36 7.94 0.44
C ARG A 57 -9.02 7.69 1.90
N LEU A 58 -9.72 8.35 2.82
CA LEU A 58 -9.54 8.14 4.26
C LEU A 58 -9.97 6.73 4.68
N LEU A 59 -11.09 6.23 4.15
CA LEU A 59 -11.54 4.85 4.38
C LEU A 59 -10.55 3.83 3.82
N HIS A 60 -9.98 4.09 2.64
CA HIS A 60 -8.93 3.24 2.07
C HIS A 60 -7.66 3.25 2.93
N LEU A 61 -7.26 4.42 3.43
CA LEU A 61 -6.09 4.57 4.29
C LEU A 61 -6.29 3.85 5.64
N ASP A 62 -7.46 3.98 6.27
CA ASP A 62 -7.79 3.30 7.52
C ASP A 62 -7.77 1.78 7.34
N ARG A 63 -8.31 1.28 6.23
CA ARG A 63 -8.26 -0.16 5.90
C ARG A 63 -6.82 -0.65 5.70
N SER A 64 -6.04 0.08 4.89
CA SER A 64 -4.62 -0.19 4.66
C SER A 64 -3.81 -0.18 5.96
N LEU A 65 -4.07 0.76 6.86
CA LEU A 65 -3.44 0.83 8.18
C LEU A 65 -3.82 -0.33 9.08
N ARG A 66 -5.10 -0.72 9.14
CA ARG A 66 -5.54 -1.88 9.93
C ARG A 66 -4.91 -3.18 9.45
N ASP A 67 -4.84 -3.37 8.13
CA ASP A 67 -4.21 -4.54 7.53
C ASP A 67 -2.71 -4.54 7.82
N HIS A 68 -2.06 -3.37 7.72
CA HIS A 68 -0.66 -3.20 8.10
C HIS A 68 -0.43 -3.52 9.59
N MET A 69 -1.23 -2.98 10.50
CA MET A 69 -1.14 -3.26 11.94
C MET A 69 -1.34 -4.73 12.26
N ARG A 70 -2.30 -5.40 11.61
CA ARG A 70 -2.54 -6.83 11.78
C ARG A 70 -1.35 -7.67 11.32
N SER A 71 -0.71 -7.23 10.23
CA SER A 71 0.49 -7.85 9.68
C SER A 71 1.69 -7.67 10.62
N THR A 72 1.92 -6.43 11.10
CA THR A 72 3.01 -6.10 12.02
C THR A 72 2.84 -6.80 13.37
N ALA A 73 1.62 -6.94 13.87
CA ALA A 73 1.35 -7.67 15.12
C ALA A 73 1.78 -9.14 15.04
N ARG A 74 1.55 -9.80 13.88
CA ARG A 74 2.02 -11.18 13.66
C ARG A 74 3.54 -11.25 13.57
N ASP A 75 4.19 -10.30 12.90
CA ASP A 75 5.66 -10.26 12.82
C ASP A 75 6.29 -10.08 14.20
N VAL A 76 5.74 -9.19 15.03
CA VAL A 76 6.19 -8.99 16.41
C VAL A 76 6.03 -10.26 17.23
N GLN A 77 4.93 -11.00 17.08
CA GLN A 77 4.74 -12.28 17.76
C GLN A 77 5.81 -13.32 17.36
N ILE A 78 6.09 -13.45 16.07
CA ILE A 78 7.14 -14.36 15.57
C ILE A 78 8.51 -13.96 16.14
N ILE A 79 8.82 -12.67 16.17
CA ILE A 79 10.07 -12.15 16.76
C ILE A 79 10.14 -12.44 18.26
N GLN A 80 9.05 -12.30 19.01
CA GLN A 80 9.05 -12.62 20.44
C GLN A 80 9.25 -14.11 20.70
N GLU A 81 8.57 -14.99 19.97
CA GLU A 81 8.76 -16.45 20.06
C GLU A 81 10.22 -16.82 19.76
N LEU A 82 10.84 -16.15 18.78
CA LEU A 82 12.25 -16.29 18.46
C LEU A 82 13.19 -15.89 19.58
N VAL A 83 12.95 -14.73 20.20
CA VAL A 83 13.76 -14.25 21.31
C VAL A 83 13.65 -15.21 22.50
N VAL A 84 12.46 -15.76 22.76
CA VAL A 84 12.25 -16.74 23.83
C VAL A 84 12.97 -18.05 23.54
N GLU A 85 12.88 -18.59 22.33
CA GLU A 85 13.61 -19.81 21.94
C GLU A 85 15.13 -19.61 21.95
N LEU A 86 15.61 -18.45 21.49
CA LEU A 86 17.01 -18.08 21.55
C LEU A 86 17.49 -17.99 23.00
N ALA A 87 16.76 -17.26 23.85
CA ALA A 87 17.07 -17.16 25.28
C ALA A 87 17.06 -18.54 25.94
N ARG A 88 16.08 -19.39 25.65
CA ARG A 88 16.02 -20.78 26.16
C ARG A 88 17.25 -21.59 25.74
N ALA A 89 17.66 -21.50 24.48
CA ALA A 89 18.85 -22.19 23.99
C ALA A 89 20.15 -21.67 24.64
N PHE A 90 20.25 -20.36 24.89
CA PHE A 90 21.36 -19.76 25.61
C PHE A 90 21.37 -20.15 27.09
N PHE A 91 20.27 -19.97 27.82
CA PHE A 91 20.20 -20.21 29.28
C PHE A 91 20.27 -21.70 29.66
N LEU A 92 19.80 -22.62 28.81
CA LEU A 92 19.99 -24.06 29.03
C LEU A 92 21.44 -24.54 28.83
N ARG A 93 22.31 -23.70 28.26
CA ARG A 93 23.71 -24.03 27.95
C ARG A 93 24.68 -22.89 28.28
N LEU A 94 24.36 -22.04 29.26
CA LEU A 94 25.40 -21.17 29.82
C LEU A 94 26.45 -22.10 30.45
N PRO A 95 27.73 -22.00 30.04
CA PRO A 95 28.75 -22.94 30.47
C PRO A 95 29.16 -22.60 31.91
N ASP A 96 28.49 -23.20 32.89
CA ASP A 96 28.86 -23.09 34.30
C ASP A 96 29.96 -24.10 34.68
N ALA A 97 30.34 -25.02 33.78
CA ALA A 97 31.35 -26.05 34.03
C ALA A 97 32.45 -26.09 32.95
N VAL A 98 33.70 -26.35 33.36
CA VAL A 98 34.91 -26.41 32.51
C VAL A 98 34.78 -27.42 31.34
N ILE A 99 33.89 -28.40 31.48
CA ILE A 99 33.59 -29.47 30.50
C ILE A 99 32.87 -28.91 29.25
N ASP A 100 32.21 -27.77 29.36
CA ASP A 100 31.50 -27.12 28.24
C ASP A 100 32.44 -26.45 27.22
N ASN A 101 33.75 -26.42 27.50
CA ASN A 101 34.79 -26.01 26.54
C ASN A 101 35.25 -27.14 25.60
N ASP A 102 34.61 -28.32 25.66
CA ASP A 102 34.89 -29.39 24.72
C ASP A 102 34.54 -28.93 23.28
N PRO A 103 35.49 -28.99 22.33
CA PRO A 103 35.26 -28.58 20.94
C PRO A 103 34.11 -29.33 20.27
N THR A 104 33.83 -30.56 20.68
CA THR A 104 32.72 -31.38 20.15
C THR A 104 31.37 -30.83 20.59
N VAL A 105 31.29 -30.37 21.84
CA VAL A 105 30.08 -29.77 22.40
C VAL A 105 29.83 -28.40 21.77
N GLN A 106 30.88 -27.60 21.57
CA GLN A 106 30.81 -26.32 20.88
C GLN A 106 30.32 -26.48 19.43
N ALA A 107 30.87 -27.42 18.67
CA ALA A 107 30.43 -27.71 17.31
C ALA A 107 28.96 -28.15 17.24
N ALA A 108 28.50 -28.94 18.22
CA ALA A 108 27.10 -29.34 18.32
C ALA A 108 26.16 -28.16 18.63
N VAL A 109 26.60 -27.20 19.45
CA VAL A 109 25.86 -25.95 19.73
C VAL A 109 25.75 -25.10 18.46
N GLU A 110 26.87 -24.82 17.80
CA GLU A 110 26.91 -24.02 16.59
C GLU A 110 25.98 -24.61 15.51
N ARG A 111 26.05 -25.93 15.32
CA ARG A 111 25.17 -26.61 14.38
C ARG A 111 23.70 -26.47 14.74
N ARG A 112 23.35 -26.52 16.03
CA ARG A 112 21.97 -26.35 16.49
C ARG A 112 21.48 -24.91 16.28
N ILE A 113 22.34 -23.92 16.51
CA ILE A 113 22.05 -22.50 16.26
C ILE A 113 21.79 -22.28 14.76
N GLU A 114 22.65 -22.80 13.89
CA GLU A 114 22.45 -22.72 12.44
C GLU A 114 21.10 -23.29 12.00
N LEU A 115 20.70 -24.44 12.55
CA LEU A 115 19.42 -25.07 12.23
C LEU A 115 18.23 -24.23 12.71
N LEU A 116 18.31 -23.64 13.91
CA LEU A 116 17.28 -22.75 14.43
C LEU A 116 17.17 -21.48 13.59
N LEU A 117 18.30 -20.87 13.21
CA LEU A 117 18.33 -19.71 12.32
C LEU A 117 17.76 -20.05 10.94
N HIS A 118 18.08 -21.21 10.39
CA HIS A 118 17.58 -21.63 9.09
C HIS A 118 16.06 -21.90 9.09
N ALA A 119 15.56 -22.66 10.08
CA ALA A 119 14.12 -22.90 10.25
C ALA A 119 13.34 -21.59 10.43
N THR A 120 13.98 -20.61 11.05
CA THR A 120 13.41 -19.27 11.25
C THR A 120 13.39 -18.46 9.97
N ALA A 121 14.51 -18.40 9.25
CA ALA A 121 14.60 -17.73 7.96
C ALA A 121 13.57 -18.29 6.98
N SER A 122 13.34 -19.62 7.00
CA SER A 122 12.31 -20.29 6.21
C SER A 122 10.88 -19.85 6.60
N ARG A 123 10.57 -19.71 7.89
CA ARG A 123 9.27 -19.20 8.36
C ARG A 123 9.05 -17.72 7.98
N ILE A 124 10.08 -16.90 8.07
CA ILE A 124 10.02 -15.50 7.63
C ILE A 124 9.84 -15.42 6.10
N ALA A 125 10.60 -16.21 5.34
CA ALA A 125 10.52 -16.25 3.88
C ALA A 125 9.16 -16.75 3.38
N SER A 126 8.60 -17.78 4.01
CA SER A 126 7.25 -18.28 3.69
C SER A 126 6.16 -17.29 4.08
N GLY A 127 6.25 -16.66 5.26
CA GLY A 127 5.36 -15.56 5.65
C GLY A 127 5.43 -14.35 4.70
N ARG A 128 6.60 -14.07 4.14
CA ARG A 128 6.82 -12.99 3.15
C ARG A 128 6.37 -13.37 1.73
N ALA A 129 6.48 -14.65 1.34
CA ALA A 129 6.04 -15.14 0.04
C ALA A 129 4.51 -15.07 -0.11
N VAL A 130 3.76 -15.35 0.96
CA VAL A 130 2.30 -15.15 1.01
C VAL A 130 1.94 -13.68 0.79
N ARG A 131 2.68 -12.74 1.41
CA ARG A 131 2.49 -11.29 1.19
C ARG A 131 2.68 -10.86 -0.28
N HIS A 132 3.60 -11.48 -1.01
CA HIS A 132 3.87 -11.12 -2.41
C HIS A 132 2.82 -11.68 -3.39
N GLN A 133 2.12 -12.76 -3.02
CA GLN A 133 1.01 -13.30 -3.82
C GLN A 133 -0.28 -12.50 -3.65
N ASP A 134 -0.54 -11.96 -2.46
CA ASP A 134 -1.72 -11.11 -2.20
C ASP A 134 -1.62 -9.71 -2.83
N ASP A 135 -0.39 -9.23 -3.09
CA ASP A 135 -0.12 -7.90 -3.69
C ASP A 135 0.05 -7.95 -5.23
N ALA A 136 -0.15 -9.14 -5.84
CA ALA A 136 -0.12 -9.27 -7.28
C ALA A 136 -1.39 -8.63 -7.90
N PRO A 137 -1.26 -7.65 -8.81
CA PRO A 137 -2.43 -7.03 -9.43
C PRO A 137 -3.19 -8.10 -10.21
N VAL A 138 -4.43 -8.37 -9.77
CA VAL A 138 -5.39 -9.20 -10.49
C VAL A 138 -5.69 -8.49 -11.80
N HIS A 139 -4.95 -8.85 -12.85
CA HIS A 139 -5.25 -8.40 -14.20
C HIS A 139 -6.60 -9.00 -14.61
N PRO A 140 -7.64 -8.20 -14.89
CA PRO A 140 -8.88 -8.75 -15.42
C PRO A 140 -8.57 -9.27 -16.82
N SER A 141 -8.59 -10.60 -16.97
CA SER A 141 -8.55 -11.25 -18.28
C SER A 141 -9.82 -10.85 -19.03
N ALA A 142 -9.66 -10.02 -20.06
CA ALA A 142 -10.73 -9.67 -20.97
C ALA A 142 -11.11 -10.90 -21.80
N ARG A 143 -12.35 -11.35 -21.64
CA ARG A 143 -13.08 -12.16 -22.62
C ARG A 143 -14.30 -11.37 -23.08
#